data_AF-W1YHL8-F1
#
_entry.id   AF-W1YHL8-F1
#
_cell.length_a   1.000
_cell.length_b   1.000
_cell.length_c   1.000
_cell.angle_alpha   90.00
_cell.angle_beta   90.00
_cell.angle_gamma   90.00
#
_symmetry.space_group_name_H-M   'P 1'
#
loop_
_entity.id
_entity.type
_entity.pdbx_description
1 polymer ?
#
loop_
_entity_poly.entity_id
_entity_poly.type
_entity_poly.pdbx_seq_one_letter_code
_entity_poly.pdbx_strand_id
1 'polypeptide(L)'
;KLDDTTKAKIDNAADQDLSNLTPDGKKQVKDLAAWNVVANNGTAEKVLGGDTVKYINGDNIVITQSGKDFTFATKPDVTFNTVTANDTITAPKVKA
;
A
#
# COMPACT_ATOMS: atom_id res chain seq x y z
N LYS A 1 27.23 -44.25 -5.25
CA LYS A 1 25.94 -43.60 -4.90
C LYS A 1 26.27 -42.37 -4.06
N LEU A 2 25.51 -41.28 -4.20
CA LEU A 2 25.60 -40.17 -3.26
C LEU A 2 25.10 -40.63 -1.88
N ASP A 3 25.70 -40.12 -0.82
CA ASP A 3 25.24 -40.37 0.55
C ASP A 3 24.01 -39.53 0.89
N ASP A 4 23.26 -39.95 1.93
CA ASP A 4 22.00 -39.32 2.33
C ASP A 4 22.18 -37.87 2.78
N THR A 5 23.33 -37.50 3.36
CA THR A 5 23.62 -36.13 3.78
C THR A 5 23.79 -35.23 2.56
N THR A 6 24.55 -35.68 1.57
CA THR A 6 24.73 -34.95 0.31
C THR A 6 23.41 -34.86 -0.45
N LYS A 7 22.61 -35.94 -0.47
CA LYS A 7 21.28 -35.92 -1.09
C LYS A 7 20.36 -34.89 -0.42
N ALA A 8 20.30 -34.84 0.91
CA ALA A 8 19.48 -33.88 1.64
C ALA A 8 19.89 -32.42 1.39
N LYS A 9 21.19 -32.13 1.27
CA LYS A 9 21.68 -30.78 0.92
C LYS A 9 21.26 -30.36 -0.48
N ILE A 10 21.31 -31.27 -1.45
CA ILE A 10 20.90 -31.01 -2.83
C ILE A 10 19.40 -30.80 -2.90
N ASP A 11 18.61 -31.68 -2.28
CA ASP A 11 17.14 -31.56 -2.24
C ASP A 11 16.72 -30.24 -1.58
N ASN A 12 17.35 -29.86 -0.47
CA ASN A 12 17.10 -28.59 0.23
C ASN A 12 17.48 -27.37 -0.63
N ALA A 13 18.55 -27.43 -1.43
CA ALA A 13 18.99 -26.32 -2.28
C ALA A 13 18.15 -26.17 -3.57
N ALA A 14 17.50 -27.26 -4.02
CA ALA A 14 16.73 -27.31 -5.26
C ALA A 14 15.24 -27.01 -5.07
N ASP A 15 14.76 -26.79 -3.84
CA ASP A 15 13.36 -26.50 -3.60
C ASP A 15 12.94 -25.16 -4.23
N GLN A 16 11.92 -25.19 -5.08
CA GLN A 16 11.44 -24.03 -5.85
C GLN A 16 10.42 -23.19 -5.08
N ASP A 17 9.85 -23.73 -3.99
CA ASP A 17 8.82 -23.06 -3.19
C ASP A 17 9.39 -22.21 -2.03
N LEU A 18 10.73 -22.19 -1.89
CA LEU A 18 11.48 -21.48 -0.84
C LEU A 18 11.22 -21.99 0.59
N SER A 19 10.68 -23.21 0.77
CA SER A 19 10.46 -23.81 2.09
C SER A 19 11.77 -24.05 2.87
N ASN A 20 12.88 -24.17 2.14
CA ASN A 20 14.25 -24.27 2.63
C ASN A 20 14.80 -23.00 3.30
N LEU A 21 14.12 -21.85 3.17
CA LEU A 21 14.59 -20.61 3.80
C LEU A 21 14.49 -20.72 5.33
N THR A 22 15.60 -20.40 5.99
CA THR A 22 15.63 -20.18 7.44
C THR A 22 14.74 -18.98 7.81
N PRO A 23 14.37 -18.81 9.10
CA PRO A 23 13.69 -17.60 9.56
C PRO A 23 14.41 -16.31 9.14
N ASP A 24 15.75 -16.29 9.20
CA ASP A 24 16.57 -15.16 8.75
C ASP A 24 16.50 -14.95 7.24
N GLY A 25 16.51 -16.04 6.45
CA GLY A 25 16.31 -15.96 5.00
C GLY A 25 14.94 -15.39 4.64
N LYS A 26 13.88 -15.82 5.32
CA LYS A 26 12.53 -15.26 5.17
C LYS A 26 12.49 -13.77 5.54
N LYS A 27 13.22 -13.37 6.59
CA LYS A 27 13.35 -11.97 6.98
C LYS A 27 14.05 -11.14 5.90
N GLN A 28 15.17 -11.62 5.36
CA GLN A 28 15.89 -10.93 4.29
C GLN A 28 15.00 -10.71 3.06
N VAL A 29 14.23 -11.72 2.65
CA VAL A 29 13.28 -11.58 1.54
C VAL A 29 12.23 -10.49 1.82
N LYS A 30 11.67 -10.43 3.04
CA LYS A 30 10.72 -9.36 3.43
C LYS A 30 11.37 -7.97 3.47
N ASP A 31 12.61 -7.89 3.93
CA ASP A 31 13.37 -6.64 3.99
C ASP A 31 13.72 -6.14 2.58
N LEU A 32 14.03 -7.04 1.63
CA LEU A 32 14.30 -6.70 0.23
C LEU A 32 13.06 -6.20 -0.51
N ALA A 33 11.87 -6.69 -0.12
CA ALA A 33 10.60 -6.20 -0.65
C ALA A 33 10.14 -4.87 -0.01
N ALA A 34 10.88 -4.36 0.98
CA ALA A 34 10.47 -3.17 1.70
C ALA A 34 10.61 -1.89 0.85
N TRP A 35 9.70 -0.96 1.07
CA TRP A 35 9.69 0.37 0.45
C TRP A 35 9.25 1.41 1.47
N ASN A 36 9.43 2.70 1.17
CA ASN A 36 9.03 3.77 2.08
C ASN A 36 7.80 4.51 1.53
N VAL A 37 6.82 4.78 2.39
CA VAL A 37 5.66 5.63 2.09
C VAL A 37 5.80 6.96 2.82
N VAL A 38 5.47 8.07 2.15
CA VAL A 38 5.44 9.40 2.76
C VAL A 38 4.38 10.25 2.08
N ALA A 39 3.68 11.07 2.87
CA ALA A 39 2.77 12.08 2.35
C ALA A 39 3.40 13.46 2.50
N ASN A 40 3.50 14.21 1.40
CA ASN A 40 4.07 15.56 1.37
C ASN A 40 5.48 15.58 1.99
N ASN A 41 5.73 16.54 2.90
CA ASN A 41 6.99 16.69 3.63
C ASN A 41 6.99 15.97 4.99
N GLY A 42 6.17 14.91 5.13
CA GLY A 42 6.10 14.11 6.35
C GLY A 42 7.34 13.23 6.57
N THR A 43 7.32 12.45 7.64
CA THR A 43 8.32 11.41 7.89
C THR A 43 8.02 10.19 7.02
N ALA A 44 9.06 9.65 6.39
CA ALA A 44 8.95 8.42 5.63
C ALA A 44 8.77 7.21 6.55
N GLU A 45 7.74 6.42 6.29
CA GLU A 45 7.42 5.20 7.03
C GLU A 45 7.83 3.99 6.19
N LYS A 46 8.53 3.04 6.81
CA LYS A 46 8.98 1.81 6.13
C LYS A 46 7.85 0.79 6.10
N VAL A 47 7.49 0.36 4.89
CA VAL A 47 6.51 -0.70 4.62
C VAL A 47 7.29 -1.99 4.32
N LEU A 48 7.21 -2.99 5.20
CA LEU A 48 7.84 -4.29 5.04
C LEU A 48 6.98 -5.25 4.20
N GLY A 49 7.60 -6.32 3.69
CA GLY A 49 6.88 -7.40 3.03
C GLY A 49 5.80 -8.01 3.92
N GLY A 50 4.53 -7.81 3.54
CA GLY A 50 3.34 -8.27 4.28
C GLY A 50 2.59 -7.17 5.02
N ASP A 51 3.14 -5.96 5.10
CA ASP A 51 2.44 -4.82 5.68
C ASP A 51 1.30 -4.35 4.77
N THR A 52 0.33 -3.66 5.36
CA THR A 52 -0.82 -3.08 4.65
C THR A 52 -0.81 -1.57 4.78
N VAL A 53 -0.74 -0.87 3.65
CA VAL A 53 -1.00 0.58 3.59
C VAL A 53 -2.50 0.79 3.44
N LYS A 54 -3.09 1.63 4.29
CA LYS A 54 -4.51 1.96 4.26
C LYS A 54 -4.73 3.39 3.77
N TYR A 55 -5.62 3.55 2.81
CA TYR A 55 -6.20 4.84 2.45
C TYR A 55 -7.57 4.97 3.11
N ILE A 56 -7.80 6.07 3.80
CA ILE A 56 -8.99 6.27 4.63
C ILE A 56 -9.77 7.47 4.10
N ASN A 57 -11.10 7.33 3.98
CA ASN A 57 -11.97 8.42 3.55
C ASN A 57 -11.86 9.62 4.51
N GLY A 58 -11.84 10.81 3.93
CA GLY A 58 -11.97 12.06 4.67
C GLY A 58 -13.40 12.59 4.65
N ASP A 59 -13.57 13.80 5.17
CA ASP A 59 -14.88 14.45 5.21
C ASP A 59 -15.41 14.76 3.80
N ASN A 60 -14.55 15.23 2.89
CA ASN A 60 -14.95 15.60 1.53
C ASN A 60 -14.47 14.61 0.45
N ILE A 61 -13.62 13.65 0.79
CA ILE A 61 -13.02 12.70 -0.16
C ILE A 61 -13.49 11.27 0.11
N VAL A 62 -13.97 10.61 -0.93
CA VAL A 62 -14.29 9.17 -0.96
C VAL A 62 -13.22 8.44 -1.75
N ILE A 63 -12.77 7.34 -1.19
CA ILE A 63 -11.79 6.43 -1.77
C ILE A 63 -12.49 5.08 -1.91
N THR A 64 -12.45 4.53 -3.12
CA THR A 64 -12.95 3.18 -3.40
C THR A 64 -11.84 2.34 -3.99
N GLN A 65 -11.86 1.04 -3.69
CA GLN A 65 -10.85 0.10 -4.17
C GLN A 65 -11.54 -1.07 -4.87
N SER A 66 -11.06 -1.41 -6.06
CA SER A 66 -11.42 -2.62 -6.79
C SER A 66 -10.14 -3.35 -7.17
N GLY A 67 -9.78 -4.37 -6.40
CA GLY A 67 -8.50 -5.06 -6.58
C GLY A 67 -7.31 -4.11 -6.37
N LYS A 68 -6.57 -3.81 -7.44
CA LYS A 68 -5.40 -2.91 -7.42
C LYS A 68 -5.74 -1.48 -7.87
N ASP A 69 -6.96 -1.24 -8.32
CA ASP A 69 -7.39 0.07 -8.79
C ASP A 69 -8.03 0.84 -7.64
N PHE A 70 -7.56 2.08 -7.45
CA PHE A 70 -8.06 2.99 -6.44
C PHE A 70 -8.65 4.22 -7.12
N THR A 71 -9.90 4.55 -6.80
CA THR A 71 -10.57 5.76 -7.28
C THR A 71 -10.73 6.72 -6.13
N PHE A 72 -10.24 7.95 -6.33
CA PHE A 72 -10.38 9.06 -5.40
C PHE A 72 -11.35 10.07 -6.01
N ALA A 73 -12.41 10.40 -5.27
CA ALA A 73 -13.43 11.33 -5.70
C ALA A 73 -13.81 12.28 -4.57
N THR A 74 -14.29 13.47 -4.92
CA THR A 74 -15.02 14.30 -3.97
C THR A 74 -16.39 13.67 -3.71
N LYS A 75 -16.95 13.88 -2.50
CA LYS A 75 -18.35 13.56 -2.23
C LYS A 75 -19.28 14.42 -3.12
N PRO A 76 -20.51 13.95 -3.41
CA PRO A 76 -21.53 14.79 -4.02
C PRO A 76 -21.83 16.04 -3.17
N ASP A 77 -21.90 15.85 -1.86
CA ASP A 77 -22.08 16.90 -0.87
C ASP A 77 -20.77 17.11 -0.10
N VAL A 78 -20.16 18.28 -0.28
CA VAL A 78 -18.92 18.68 0.38
C VAL A 78 -19.16 19.89 1.28
N THR A 79 -18.45 19.97 2.40
CA THR A 79 -18.53 21.11 3.32
C THR A 79 -17.17 21.80 3.43
N PHE A 80 -17.15 23.12 3.25
CA PHE A 80 -15.98 23.96 3.45
C PHE A 80 -16.32 25.08 4.42
N ASN A 81 -15.43 25.37 5.37
CA ASN A 81 -15.60 26.52 6.26
C ASN A 81 -15.35 27.84 5.52
N THR A 82 -14.35 27.86 4.64
CA THR A 82 -14.00 29.02 3.82
C THR A 82 -13.62 28.57 2.42
N VAL A 83 -14.00 29.38 1.43
CA VAL A 83 -13.64 29.20 0.03
C VAL A 83 -13.09 30.52 -0.48
N THR A 84 -11.84 30.53 -0.95
CA THR A 84 -11.27 31.65 -1.69
C THR A 84 -11.38 31.36 -3.17
N ALA A 85 -12.17 32.14 -3.89
CA ALA A 85 -12.26 32.08 -5.35
C ALA A 85 -11.73 33.41 -5.92
N ASN A 86 -10.75 33.32 -6.82
CA ASN A 86 -10.13 34.52 -7.41
C ASN A 86 -10.94 35.09 -8.59
N ASP A 87 -11.86 34.28 -9.15
CA ASP A 87 -12.69 34.66 -10.29
C ASP A 87 -14.17 34.57 -9.92
N THR A 88 -14.90 33.59 -10.44
CA THR A 88 -16.36 33.46 -10.27
C THR A 88 -16.72 32.15 -9.60
N ILE A 89 -17.67 32.20 -8.67
CA ILE A 89 -18.35 31.02 -8.13
C ILE A 89 -19.69 30.89 -8.85
N THR A 90 -19.94 29.73 -9.46
CA THR A 90 -21.26 29.38 -9.99
C THR A 90 -21.92 28.40 -9.05
N ALA A 91 -22.97 28.83 -8.36
CA ALA A 91 -23.79 27.97 -7.52
C ALA A 91 -25.11 27.60 -8.22
N PRO A 92 -25.69 26.42 -7.95
CA PRO A 92 -27.04 26.13 -8.39
C PRO A 92 -28.02 27.17 -7.84
N LYS A 93 -29.09 27.42 -8.58
CA LYS A 93 -30.15 28.34 -8.14
C LYS A 93 -30.81 27.76 -6.88
N VAL A 94 -30.51 28.34 -5.72
CA VAL A 94 -31.15 27.96 -4.46
C VAL A 94 -32.54 28.60 -4.45
N LYS A 95 -33.60 27.79 -4.30
CA LYS A 95 -34.93 28.35 -4.01
C LYS A 95 -34.94 28.76 -2.55
N ALA A 96 -35.35 30.01 -2.30
CA ALA A 96 -35.63 30.51 -0.95
C ALA A 96 -36.84 29.75 -0.35
#